data_AF-A0A7V9LDI7-F1
#
_entry.id   AF-A0A7V9LDI7-F1
#
_cell.length_a   1.000
_cell.length_b   1.000
_cell.length_c   1.000
_cell.angle_alpha   90.00
_cell.angle_beta   90.00
_cell.angle_gamma   90.00
#
_symmetry.space_group_name_H-M   'P 1'
#
loop_
_entity.id
_entity.type
_entity.pdbx_description
1 polymer ?
#
loop_
_entity_poly.entity_id
_entity_poly.type
_entity_poly.pdbx_seq_one_letter_code
_entity_poly.pdbx_strand_id
1 'polypeptide(L)'
;MRTVFALLLAFVIGCTGGNGGDPNDPNDPSDPGDPNDPNDPNDPNDPTGPAETCLGDNNCVCPGSSFCGHTCDEGVAECHVQGSAGPVEVVCDENVECHVECSTAESCEVDCGGSAQCHVTCPAGGCSVTNCVGDCVVSCDTDAPATLDGTTARCP
;
A
#
# COMPACT_ATOMS: atom_id res chain seq x y z
N MET A 1 -22.20 -63.65 4.73
CA MET A 1 -21.01 -62.77 4.78
C MET A 1 -21.53 -61.39 5.17
N ARG A 2 -21.18 -60.71 6.27
CA ARG A 2 -20.27 -60.93 7.40
C ARG A 2 -20.92 -60.23 8.61
N THR A 3 -20.78 -60.88 9.76
CA THR A 3 -21.41 -60.59 11.06
C THR A 3 -20.96 -59.23 11.63
N VAL A 4 -21.91 -58.50 12.20
CA VAL A 4 -21.74 -57.20 12.83
C VAL A 4 -21.26 -57.36 14.28
N PHE A 5 -20.21 -56.61 14.60
CA PHE A 5 -19.81 -55.99 15.88
C PHE A 5 -20.19 -56.65 17.22
N ALA A 6 -19.17 -57.18 17.90
CA ALA A 6 -18.96 -57.20 19.34
C ALA A 6 -17.48 -56.80 19.54
N LEU A 7 -16.98 -56.11 20.57
CA LEU A 7 -17.37 -56.01 21.96
C LEU A 7 -16.49 -54.88 22.57
N LEU A 8 -17.13 -53.90 23.20
CA LEU A 8 -16.80 -53.32 24.51
C LEU A 8 -15.31 -53.15 24.89
N LEU A 9 -14.86 -51.89 24.93
CA LEU A 9 -13.81 -51.46 25.87
C LEU A 9 -14.18 -50.07 26.40
N ALA A 10 -14.70 -50.08 27.62
CA ALA A 10 -14.89 -48.90 28.43
C ALA A 10 -13.54 -48.49 29.01
N PHE A 11 -13.15 -47.24 28.81
CA PHE A 11 -12.23 -46.55 29.73
C PHE A 11 -12.82 -45.19 30.06
N VAL A 12 -13.37 -45.11 31.27
CA VAL A 12 -13.81 -43.88 31.92
C VAL A 12 -12.58 -43.28 32.60
N ILE A 13 -12.12 -42.12 32.14
CA ILE A 13 -11.38 -41.17 32.98
C ILE A 13 -12.00 -39.80 32.72
N GLY A 14 -12.86 -39.38 33.65
CA GLY A 14 -13.23 -37.99 33.81
C GLY A 14 -12.32 -37.33 34.86
N CYS A 15 -12.01 -36.06 34.65
CA CYS A 15 -12.23 -34.95 35.59
C CYS A 15 -11.48 -33.70 35.07
N THR A 16 -12.23 -32.73 34.55
CA THR A 16 -12.58 -31.44 35.16
C THR A 16 -11.58 -30.32 34.89
N GLY A 17 -12.01 -29.35 34.08
CA GLY A 17 -11.39 -28.04 33.98
C GLY A 17 -12.34 -27.04 33.34
N GLY A 18 -13.05 -26.27 34.17
CA GLY A 18 -13.40 -24.87 33.90
C GLY A 18 -14.46 -24.57 32.85
N ASN A 19 -15.66 -24.25 33.34
CA ASN A 19 -16.75 -23.59 32.65
C ASN A 19 -16.47 -22.09 32.45
N GLY A 20 -17.04 -21.49 31.40
CA GLY A 20 -17.17 -20.04 31.20
C GLY A 20 -16.13 -19.47 30.22
N GLY A 21 -16.47 -18.72 29.18
CA GLY A 21 -17.74 -18.16 28.75
C GLY A 21 -17.40 -17.06 27.74
N ASP A 22 -17.97 -17.20 26.53
CA ASP A 22 -18.32 -16.11 25.60
C ASP A 22 -17.19 -15.13 25.15
N PRO A 23 -17.49 -14.14 24.29
CA PRO A 23 -17.00 -14.02 22.92
C PRO A 23 -16.01 -12.85 22.76
N ASN A 24 -15.56 -12.63 21.52
CA ASN A 24 -14.65 -11.57 21.08
C ASN A 24 -13.17 -11.90 21.34
N ASP A 25 -12.52 -12.40 20.29
CA ASP A 25 -11.10 -12.14 20.09
C ASP A 25 -10.95 -10.61 20.12
N PRO A 26 -10.28 -10.03 21.13
CA PRO A 26 -10.15 -8.60 21.25
C PRO A 26 -9.39 -8.11 20.04
N ASN A 27 -9.93 -7.08 19.36
CA ASN A 27 -9.26 -6.27 18.35
C ASN A 27 -7.75 -6.40 18.47
N ASP A 28 -7.12 -7.09 17.52
CA ASP A 28 -5.68 -7.03 17.33
C ASP A 28 -5.35 -5.53 17.27
N PRO A 29 -4.57 -4.99 18.22
CA PRO A 29 -4.17 -3.60 18.13
C PRO A 29 -3.49 -3.46 16.78
N SER A 30 -4.01 -2.58 15.92
CA SER A 30 -3.26 -2.12 14.75
C SER A 30 -1.85 -1.82 15.25
N ASP A 31 -0.87 -2.50 14.66
CA ASP A 31 0.55 -2.32 14.97
C ASP A 31 0.81 -0.80 15.02
N PRO A 32 1.22 -0.23 16.17
CA PRO A 32 1.50 1.20 16.21
C PRO A 32 2.63 1.42 15.21
N GLY A 33 2.32 2.09 14.10
CA GLY A 33 3.28 2.42 13.05
C GLY A 33 4.60 2.87 13.67
N ASP A 34 5.71 2.33 13.16
CA ASP A 34 7.03 2.73 13.64
C ASP A 34 7.09 4.27 13.54
N PRO A 35 7.30 4.99 14.66
CA PRO A 35 7.30 6.46 14.66
C PRO A 35 8.50 7.08 13.92
N ASN A 36 9.25 6.28 13.17
CA ASN A 36 10.27 6.70 12.22
C ASN A 36 10.12 5.93 10.88
N ASP A 37 8.96 5.34 10.60
CA ASP A 37 8.67 4.81 9.27
C ASP A 37 8.57 6.00 8.30
N PRO A 38 9.50 6.13 7.34
CA PRO A 38 9.45 7.22 6.37
C PRO A 38 8.17 7.19 5.52
N ASN A 39 7.45 6.06 5.51
CA ASN A 39 6.21 5.87 4.78
C ASN A 39 4.96 5.96 5.67
N ASP A 40 5.08 6.35 6.97
CA ASP A 40 3.92 6.61 7.82
C ASP A 40 3.44 8.06 7.60
N PRO A 41 2.26 8.28 6.97
CA PRO A 41 1.72 9.62 6.73
C PRO A 41 1.34 10.36 8.02
N ASN A 42 1.40 9.69 9.18
CA ASN A 42 1.23 10.29 10.50
C ASN A 42 2.54 10.44 11.27
N ASP A 43 3.72 10.15 10.67
CA ASP A 43 5.01 10.37 11.33
C ASP A 43 5.21 11.88 11.56
N PRO A 44 5.24 12.35 12.83
CA PRO A 44 5.48 13.76 13.13
C PRO A 44 6.89 14.25 12.75
N ASN A 45 7.79 13.36 12.33
CA ASN A 45 9.13 13.65 11.83
C ASN A 45 9.22 13.61 10.30
N ASP A 46 8.13 13.30 9.59
CA ASP A 46 8.12 13.35 8.13
C ASP A 46 8.42 14.80 7.68
N PRO A 47 9.49 15.04 6.91
CA PRO A 47 9.80 16.38 6.42
C PRO A 47 8.63 16.91 5.59
N THR A 48 7.84 17.81 6.19
CA THR A 48 6.83 18.58 5.44
C THR A 48 7.51 19.25 4.25
N GLY A 49 7.30 18.70 3.06
CA GLY A 49 7.76 19.25 1.79
C GLY A 49 7.23 20.67 1.57
N PRO A 50 7.74 21.43 0.58
CA PRO A 50 7.03 22.61 0.12
C PRO A 50 5.62 22.22 -0.28
N ALA A 51 4.62 22.93 0.25
CA ALA A 51 3.22 22.67 -0.02
C ALA A 51 2.99 22.45 -1.53
N GLU A 52 2.55 21.25 -1.89
CA GLU A 52 2.15 20.98 -3.26
C GLU A 52 1.04 21.96 -3.67
N THR A 53 1.05 22.36 -4.93
CA THR A 53 -0.05 23.18 -5.46
C THR A 53 -1.11 22.25 -5.99
N CYS A 54 -2.08 21.89 -5.14
CA CYS A 54 -3.27 21.15 -5.55
C CYS A 54 -4.35 22.13 -6.03
N LEU A 55 -4.84 21.93 -7.26
CA LEU A 55 -5.83 22.80 -7.89
C LEU A 55 -7.28 22.45 -7.51
N GLY A 56 -7.47 21.67 -6.44
CA GLY A 56 -8.74 21.00 -6.10
C GLY A 56 -8.82 19.63 -6.77
N ASP A 57 -9.51 18.68 -6.13
CA ASP A 57 -9.82 17.34 -6.67
C ASP A 57 -8.60 16.41 -6.89
N ASN A 58 -7.62 16.40 -5.97
CA ASN A 58 -6.40 15.56 -6.02
C ASN A 58 -5.54 15.74 -7.28
N ASN A 59 -5.67 16.86 -7.99
CA ASN A 59 -4.79 17.24 -9.08
C ASN A 59 -3.68 18.16 -8.56
N CYS A 60 -2.53 17.56 -8.24
CA CYS A 60 -1.44 18.20 -7.52
C CYS A 60 -0.18 18.29 -8.37
N VAL A 61 0.43 19.47 -8.40
CA VAL A 61 1.74 19.69 -9.01
C VAL A 61 2.74 19.94 -7.89
N CYS A 62 3.73 19.06 -7.78
CA CYS A 62 4.85 19.16 -6.85
C CYS A 62 5.86 20.22 -7.37
N PRO A 63 6.07 21.35 -6.68
CA PRO A 63 6.99 22.38 -7.15
C PRO A 63 8.45 22.11 -6.70
N GLY A 64 9.38 22.22 -7.65
CA GLY A 64 10.81 22.37 -7.33
C GLY A 64 11.57 21.06 -7.10
N SER A 65 12.60 21.12 -6.26
CA SER A 65 13.58 20.05 -5.99
C SER A 65 13.55 19.56 -4.54
N SER A 66 12.45 19.81 -3.83
CA SER A 66 12.29 19.36 -2.44
C SER A 66 11.36 18.15 -2.41
N PHE A 67 11.35 17.41 -1.30
CA PHE A 67 10.43 16.29 -1.08
C PHE A 67 8.98 16.73 -1.32
N CYS A 68 8.20 15.92 -2.04
CA CYS A 68 6.78 16.11 -2.25
C CYS A 68 6.04 14.84 -1.83
N GLY A 69 5.20 14.92 -0.80
CA GLY A 69 4.44 13.80 -0.27
C GLY A 69 2.95 14.08 -0.40
N HIS A 70 2.24 13.30 -1.20
CA HIS A 70 0.79 13.47 -1.40
C HIS A 70 0.00 12.20 -1.06
N THR A 71 -0.99 12.33 -0.19
CA THR A 71 -2.00 11.30 0.04
C THR A 71 -3.28 11.70 -0.67
N CYS A 72 -3.75 10.85 -1.59
CA CYS A 72 -5.00 11.07 -2.30
C CYS A 72 -6.19 10.88 -1.35
N ASP A 73 -7.17 11.78 -1.39
CA ASP A 73 -8.39 11.64 -0.59
C ASP A 73 -9.22 10.40 -0.98
N GLU A 74 -9.81 9.72 0.02
CA GLU A 74 -10.73 8.60 -0.19
C GLU A 74 -12.01 9.02 -0.93
N GLY A 75 -12.54 8.13 -1.77
CA GLY A 75 -13.85 8.31 -2.41
C GLY A 75 -13.91 9.34 -3.55
N VAL A 76 -12.76 9.81 -4.01
CA VAL A 76 -12.62 10.61 -5.23
C VAL A 76 -12.50 9.71 -6.47
N ALA A 77 -12.86 10.25 -7.63
CA ALA A 77 -12.80 9.48 -8.87
C ALA A 77 -11.37 9.30 -9.39
N GLU A 78 -10.53 10.33 -9.24
CA GLU A 78 -9.19 10.39 -9.81
C GLU A 78 -8.23 11.11 -8.86
N CYS A 79 -6.97 10.70 -8.89
CA CYS A 79 -5.85 11.38 -8.24
C CYS A 79 -4.73 11.54 -9.27
N HIS A 80 -4.34 12.78 -9.54
CA HIS A 80 -3.28 13.09 -10.50
C HIS A 80 -2.17 13.85 -9.78
N VAL A 81 -1.01 13.22 -9.63
CA VAL A 81 0.17 13.87 -9.06
C VAL A 81 1.25 14.04 -10.12
N GLN A 82 1.70 15.28 -10.33
CA GLN A 82 2.80 15.60 -11.22
C GLN A 82 4.04 15.99 -10.40
N GLY A 83 5.01 15.08 -10.37
CA GLY A 83 6.33 15.22 -9.77
C GLY A 83 7.29 16.08 -10.59
N SER A 84 8.01 16.98 -9.90
CA SER A 84 9.14 17.75 -10.44
C SER A 84 10.47 17.21 -9.90
N ALA A 85 11.57 17.94 -10.08
CA ALA A 85 12.97 17.58 -9.77
C ALA A 85 13.33 17.19 -8.31
N GLY A 86 12.37 16.93 -7.43
CA GLY A 86 12.61 16.46 -6.07
C GLY A 86 12.28 14.98 -5.91
N PRO A 87 12.47 14.42 -4.70
CA PRO A 87 11.87 13.15 -4.30
C PRO A 87 10.34 13.28 -4.24
N VAL A 88 9.61 12.30 -4.78
CA VAL A 88 8.15 12.27 -4.80
C VAL A 88 7.64 11.01 -4.13
N GLU A 89 6.71 11.16 -3.21
CA GLU A 89 6.00 10.09 -2.54
C GLU A 89 4.49 10.29 -2.71
N VAL A 90 3.79 9.25 -3.16
CA VAL A 90 2.34 9.31 -3.36
C VAL A 90 1.68 8.08 -2.76
N VAL A 91 0.68 8.31 -1.92
CA VAL A 91 -0.17 7.25 -1.37
C VAL A 91 -1.56 7.40 -1.98
N CYS A 92 -1.92 6.45 -2.84
CA CYS A 92 -3.25 6.35 -3.42
C CYS A 92 -4.15 5.51 -2.51
N ASP A 93 -5.43 5.86 -2.44
CA ASP A 93 -6.44 5.07 -1.73
C ASP A 93 -6.95 3.89 -2.58
N GLU A 94 -7.64 2.94 -1.95
CA GLU A 94 -8.33 1.86 -2.66
C GLU A 94 -9.52 2.40 -3.48
N ASN A 95 -9.61 2.02 -4.76
CA ASN A 95 -10.68 2.41 -5.69
C ASN A 95 -10.60 3.84 -6.27
N VAL A 96 -9.43 4.48 -6.21
CA VAL A 96 -9.15 5.75 -6.88
C VAL A 96 -8.37 5.49 -8.17
N GLU A 97 -8.71 6.17 -9.27
CA GLU A 97 -7.85 6.14 -10.47
C GLU A 97 -6.57 6.95 -10.18
N CYS A 98 -5.46 6.24 -9.92
CA CYS A 98 -4.21 6.89 -9.54
C CYS A 98 -3.31 7.09 -10.75
N HIS A 99 -3.04 8.35 -11.08
CA HIS A 99 -2.12 8.75 -12.14
C HIS A 99 -0.97 9.56 -11.54
N VAL A 100 0.23 8.98 -11.53
CA VAL A 100 1.42 9.64 -11.01
C VAL A 100 2.45 9.82 -12.12
N GLU A 101 2.85 11.06 -12.36
CA GLU A 101 3.86 11.44 -13.36
C GLU A 101 5.11 11.95 -12.67
N CYS A 102 6.13 11.10 -12.57
CA CYS A 102 7.40 11.39 -11.91
C CYS A 102 8.58 11.54 -12.88
N SER A 103 8.38 11.67 -14.21
CA SER A 103 9.46 11.57 -15.21
C SER A 103 10.69 12.44 -14.96
N THR A 104 10.51 13.60 -14.30
CA THR A 104 11.60 14.54 -14.00
C THR A 104 12.06 14.51 -12.54
N ALA A 105 11.47 13.64 -11.72
CA ALA A 105 11.80 13.50 -10.31
C ALA A 105 13.16 12.84 -10.07
N GLU A 106 13.76 13.14 -8.92
CA GLU A 106 15.00 12.49 -8.49
C GLU A 106 14.74 11.04 -8.08
N SER A 107 13.63 10.79 -7.39
CA SER A 107 13.11 9.47 -7.02
C SER A 107 11.58 9.52 -6.94
N CYS A 108 10.93 8.37 -7.12
CA CYS A 108 9.48 8.27 -7.04
C CYS A 108 9.06 6.99 -6.32
N GLU A 109 8.39 7.14 -5.19
CA GLU A 109 7.78 6.05 -4.43
C GLU A 109 6.27 6.23 -4.48
N VAL A 110 5.56 5.19 -4.93
CA VAL A 110 4.11 5.24 -5.08
C VAL A 110 3.49 4.00 -4.45
N ASP A 111 2.63 4.21 -3.47
CA ASP A 111 1.73 3.17 -3.00
C ASP A 111 0.40 3.27 -3.75
N CYS A 112 0.10 2.28 -4.59
CA CYS A 112 -1.15 2.26 -5.35
C CYS A 112 -2.39 1.96 -4.48
N GLY A 113 -2.24 1.61 -3.19
CA GLY A 113 -3.35 1.30 -2.28
C GLY A 113 -4.20 0.09 -2.68
N GLY A 114 -3.76 -0.69 -3.68
CA GLY A 114 -4.56 -1.74 -4.28
C GLY A 114 -5.59 -1.24 -5.33
N SER A 115 -5.47 0.01 -5.78
CA SER A 115 -6.38 0.57 -6.78
C SER A 115 -6.40 -0.21 -8.09
N ALA A 116 -7.60 -0.36 -8.66
CA ALA A 116 -7.80 -1.14 -9.88
C ALA A 116 -7.11 -0.51 -11.09
N GLN A 117 -6.89 0.80 -11.06
CA GLN A 117 -6.24 1.58 -12.12
C GLN A 117 -5.14 2.43 -11.49
N CYS A 118 -3.90 1.94 -11.56
CA CYS A 118 -2.72 2.66 -11.10
C CYS A 118 -1.76 2.83 -12.27
N HIS A 119 -1.62 4.06 -12.77
CA HIS A 119 -0.67 4.40 -13.82
C HIS A 119 0.45 5.26 -13.25
N VAL A 120 1.66 4.74 -13.29
CA VAL A 120 2.85 5.46 -12.82
C VAL A 120 3.84 5.62 -13.96
N THR A 121 4.21 6.87 -14.24
CA THR A 121 5.34 7.20 -15.11
C THR A 121 6.55 7.52 -14.25
N CYS A 122 7.53 6.63 -14.26
CA CYS A 122 8.69 6.65 -13.40
C CYS A 122 9.88 7.39 -14.04
N PRO A 123 10.72 8.09 -13.25
CA PRO A 123 11.97 8.68 -13.73
C PRO A 123 13.06 7.64 -13.96
N ALA A 124 14.14 8.05 -14.62
CA ALA A 124 15.36 7.24 -14.75
C ALA A 124 16.14 7.10 -13.42
N GLY A 125 15.84 7.91 -12.40
CA GLY A 125 16.50 7.92 -11.09
C GLY A 125 16.14 6.74 -10.17
N GLY A 126 15.21 5.88 -10.60
CA GLY A 126 14.67 4.78 -9.82
C GLY A 126 13.25 5.08 -9.34
N CYS A 127 12.43 4.04 -9.34
CA CYS A 127 11.02 4.12 -9.01
C CYS A 127 10.55 2.82 -8.38
N SER A 128 9.81 2.91 -7.29
CA SER A 128 9.22 1.77 -6.59
C SER A 128 7.73 1.99 -6.46
N VAL A 129 6.95 1.08 -7.01
CA VAL A 129 5.49 1.12 -6.99
C VAL A 129 4.98 -0.09 -6.21
N THR A 130 4.39 0.13 -5.04
CA THR A 130 3.86 -0.92 -4.16
C THR A 130 2.34 -1.06 -4.30
N ASN A 131 1.81 -2.18 -3.81
CA ASN A 131 0.39 -2.53 -3.91
C ASN A 131 -0.18 -2.41 -5.34
N CYS A 132 0.69 -2.65 -6.31
CA CYS A 132 0.41 -2.64 -7.75
C CYS A 132 -0.34 -3.92 -8.10
N VAL A 133 -1.67 -3.82 -8.17
CA VAL A 133 -2.60 -4.92 -8.49
C VAL A 133 -3.51 -4.52 -9.65
N GLY A 134 -4.26 -5.47 -10.21
CA GLY A 134 -5.22 -5.16 -11.28
C GLY A 134 -4.56 -4.64 -12.55
N ASP A 135 -5.08 -3.53 -13.10
CA ASP A 135 -4.57 -2.87 -14.30
C ASP A 135 -3.47 -1.84 -13.96
N CYS A 136 -2.54 -2.24 -13.10
CA CYS A 136 -1.38 -1.42 -12.74
C CYS A 136 -0.37 -1.36 -13.90
N VAL A 137 -0.07 -0.14 -14.36
CA VAL A 137 0.84 0.15 -15.47
C VAL A 137 1.98 1.01 -14.96
N VAL A 138 3.20 0.46 -15.01
CA VAL A 138 4.43 1.18 -14.63
C VAL A 138 5.29 1.39 -15.86
N SER A 139 5.43 2.66 -16.26
CA SER A 139 6.21 3.09 -17.42
C SER A 139 7.54 3.68 -16.93
N CYS A 140 8.65 3.00 -17.22
CA CYS A 140 9.99 3.48 -16.88
C CYS A 140 10.53 4.40 -17.98
N ASP A 141 11.26 5.47 -17.61
CA ASP A 141 11.95 6.35 -18.58
C ASP A 141 13.17 5.67 -19.25
N THR A 142 13.51 4.45 -18.83
CA THR A 142 14.56 3.62 -19.43
C THR A 142 14.01 2.70 -20.52
N ASP A 143 14.84 2.27 -21.47
CA ASP A 143 14.47 1.27 -22.49
C ASP A 143 14.10 -0.12 -21.92
N ALA A 144 14.31 -0.34 -20.62
CA ALA A 144 13.99 -1.58 -19.94
C ALA A 144 12.64 -1.48 -19.20
N PRO A 145 11.80 -2.53 -19.26
CA PRO A 145 10.50 -2.53 -18.58
C PRO A 145 10.67 -2.65 -17.06
N ALA A 146 9.62 -2.28 -16.33
CA ALA A 146 9.56 -2.52 -14.89
C ALA A 146 9.62 -4.02 -14.57
N THR A 147 10.31 -4.36 -13.47
CA THR A 147 10.32 -5.72 -12.91
C THR A 147 9.27 -5.80 -11.80
N LEU A 148 8.40 -6.82 -11.85
CA LEU A 148 7.38 -7.07 -10.84
C LEU A 148 7.80 -8.22 -9.92
N ASP A 149 7.86 -7.97 -8.61
CA ASP A 149 8.08 -8.96 -7.55
C ASP A 149 6.91 -8.89 -6.56
N GLY A 150 6.06 -9.92 -6.54
CA GLY A 150 4.79 -9.87 -5.81
C GLY A 150 3.87 -8.75 -6.33
N THR A 151 3.54 -7.80 -5.46
CA THR A 151 2.75 -6.58 -5.76
C THR A 151 3.63 -5.33 -5.89
N THR A 152 4.96 -5.48 -5.96
CA THR A 152 5.90 -4.36 -6.07
C THR A 152 6.53 -4.33 -7.46
N ALA A 153 6.32 -3.25 -8.20
CA ALA A 153 6.96 -2.99 -9.49
C ALA A 153 8.13 -2.01 -9.31
N ARG A 154 9.25 -2.29 -9.98
CA ARG A 154 10.48 -1.48 -9.89
C ARG A 154 11.07 -1.19 -11.25
N CYS A 155 11.44 0.06 -11.49
CA CYS A 155 12.23 0.43 -12.65
C CYS A 155 13.73 0.17 -12.38
N PRO A 156 14.48 -0.23 -13.43
CA PRO A 156 15.89 -0.58 -13.32
C PRO A 156 16.83 0.62 -13.12
#